data_AF-A0A1V2M2K1-F1
#
_entry.id   AF-A0A1V2M2K1-F1
#
_cell.length_a   1.000
_cell.length_b   1.000
_cell.length_c   1.000
_cell.angle_alpha   90.00
_cell.angle_beta   90.00
_cell.angle_gamma   90.00
#
_symmetry.space_group_name_H-M   'P 1'
#
loop_
_entity.id
_entity.type
_entity.pdbx_description
1 polymer ?
#
loop_
_entity_poly.entity_id
_entity_poly.type
_entity_poly.pdbx_seq_one_letter_code
_entity_poly.pdbx_strand_id
1 'polypeptide(L)'
;SINDYCTKFEPIIKNGDSIICVCLSSHFSGSYNAAKNARELIVENYPNAQIEIIDSLNATGGQGLLVTEIGRMIKANLKFEKIIEIAYKLRPTARIFFYVDTLDYLEHGGRIGKAAALLGTMLNVKPIIYLENGLLFPISKTRGTKKAVAKVISVLQDFTKDDPKSYSYVIGDAHNREASMQMEQAYNEVMPVPFNKQFFTIGVTIGVNTGPDACGVAVIKKYENFINTK
;
A
#
# COMPACT_ATOMS: atom_id res chain seq x y z
N SER A 1 2.62 0.56 20.19
CA SER A 1 2.16 -0.36 21.26
C SER A 1 0.65 -0.27 21.39
N ILE A 2 0.00 -1.12 22.20
CA ILE A 2 -1.45 -0.98 22.49
C ILE A 2 -1.72 0.39 23.14
N ASN A 3 -0.89 0.79 24.11
CA ASN A 3 -1.00 2.06 24.80
C ASN A 3 -0.92 3.26 23.83
N ASP A 4 0.00 3.23 22.86
CA ASP A 4 0.13 4.32 21.88
C ASP A 4 -1.16 4.53 21.08
N TYR A 5 -1.86 3.43 20.75
CA TYR A 5 -3.18 3.52 20.11
C TYR A 5 -4.23 4.07 21.06
N CYS A 6 -4.34 3.57 22.30
CA CYS A 6 -5.29 4.08 23.28
C CYS A 6 -5.13 5.60 23.50
N THR A 7 -3.88 6.07 23.69
CA THR A 7 -3.56 7.50 23.88
C THR A 7 -3.99 8.37 22.69
N LYS A 8 -4.08 7.81 21.48
CA LYS A 8 -4.57 8.52 20.30
C LYS A 8 -6.07 8.38 20.09
N PHE A 9 -6.66 7.23 20.40
CA PHE A 9 -8.09 6.98 20.20
C PHE A 9 -8.96 7.68 21.22
N GLU A 10 -8.59 7.63 22.50
CA GLU A 10 -9.41 8.15 23.59
C GLU A 10 -9.81 9.63 23.42
N PRO A 11 -8.92 10.58 23.11
CA PRO A 11 -9.32 11.99 22.95
C PRO A 11 -10.28 12.20 21.77
N ILE A 12 -10.15 11.41 20.69
CA ILE A 12 -11.04 11.51 19.52
C ILE A 12 -12.45 11.02 19.88
N ILE A 13 -12.54 9.89 20.58
CA ILE A 13 -13.83 9.35 21.05
C ILE A 13 -14.50 10.27 22.07
N LYS A 14 -13.73 10.87 22.99
CA LYS A 14 -14.26 11.88 23.94
C LYS A 14 -14.83 13.11 23.24
N ASN A 15 -14.30 13.46 22.07
CA ASN A 15 -14.81 14.56 21.25
C ASN A 15 -16.10 14.18 20.49
N GLY A 16 -16.53 12.92 20.53
CA GLY A 16 -17.70 12.42 19.82
C GLY A 16 -17.43 12.03 18.37
N ASP A 17 -16.16 12.00 17.94
CA ASP A 17 -15.77 11.62 16.58
C ASP A 17 -15.61 10.09 16.44
N SER A 18 -15.83 9.58 15.22
CA SER A 18 -15.55 8.18 14.85
C SER A 18 -14.11 8.01 14.36
N ILE A 19 -13.56 6.80 14.47
CA ILE A 19 -12.19 6.47 14.05
C ILE A 19 -12.20 5.40 12.98
N ILE A 20 -11.43 5.62 11.91
CA ILE A 20 -11.03 4.59 10.96
C ILE A 20 -9.52 4.49 10.99
N CYS A 21 -8.98 3.40 11.56
CA CYS A 21 -7.55 3.16 11.65
C CYS A 21 -7.12 2.13 10.60
N VAL A 22 -6.35 2.56 9.60
CA VAL A 22 -5.81 1.65 8.56
C VAL A 22 -4.40 1.25 8.93
N CYS A 23 -4.19 -0.02 9.24
CA CYS A 23 -2.90 -0.57 9.64
C CYS A 23 -2.12 -1.15 8.46
N LEU A 24 -0.78 -1.19 8.60
CA LEU A 24 0.10 -2.02 7.77
C LEU A 24 -0.41 -3.47 7.78
N SER A 25 -0.19 -4.20 6.69
CA SER A 25 -0.59 -5.61 6.61
C SER A 25 -0.20 -6.41 7.85
N SER A 26 -1.16 -7.16 8.40
CA SER A 26 -0.93 -8.04 9.55
C SER A 26 0.10 -9.14 9.29
N HIS A 27 0.37 -9.47 8.02
CA HIS A 27 1.44 -10.39 7.61
C HIS A 27 2.84 -9.82 7.84
N PHE A 28 2.99 -8.49 7.93
CA PHE A 28 4.29 -7.84 8.12
C PHE A 28 4.50 -7.36 9.55
N SER A 29 3.43 -7.01 10.27
CA SER A 29 3.53 -6.38 11.58
C SER A 29 2.35 -6.71 12.50
N GLY A 30 2.64 -6.82 13.80
CA GLY A 30 1.62 -6.94 14.85
C GLY A 30 0.84 -5.65 15.14
N SER A 31 1.11 -4.55 14.43
CA SER A 31 0.44 -3.26 14.58
C SER A 31 -1.08 -3.35 14.47
N TYR A 32 -1.61 -4.16 13.55
CA TYR A 32 -3.05 -4.41 13.43
C TYR A 32 -3.66 -5.02 14.69
N ASN A 33 -3.03 -6.06 15.26
CA ASN A 33 -3.50 -6.69 16.49
C ASN A 33 -3.42 -5.73 17.68
N ALA A 34 -2.35 -4.94 17.77
CA ALA A 34 -2.24 -3.91 18.82
C ALA A 34 -3.37 -2.87 18.73
N ALA A 35 -3.73 -2.43 17.52
CA ALA A 35 -4.82 -1.49 17.29
C ALA A 35 -6.19 -2.09 17.64
N LYS A 36 -6.41 -3.38 17.31
CA LYS A 36 -7.62 -4.11 17.71
C LYS A 36 -7.78 -4.20 19.23
N ASN A 37 -6.71 -4.59 19.93
CA ASN A 37 -6.75 -4.68 21.40
C ASN A 37 -6.98 -3.30 22.03
N ALA A 38 -6.40 -2.24 21.46
CA ALA A 38 -6.65 -0.88 21.91
C ALA A 38 -8.12 -0.48 21.71
N ARG A 39 -8.74 -0.85 20.57
CA ARG A 39 -10.18 -0.64 20.36
C ARG A 39 -11.00 -1.32 21.45
N GLU A 40 -10.71 -2.59 21.78
CA GLU A 40 -11.44 -3.33 22.81
C GLU A 40 -11.41 -2.59 24.16
N LEU A 41 -10.23 -2.14 24.60
CA LEU A 41 -10.06 -1.35 25.83
C LEU A 41 -10.80 -0.01 25.82
N ILE A 42 -10.87 0.66 24.66
CA ILE A 42 -11.62 1.92 24.52
C ILE A 42 -13.13 1.64 24.60
N VAL A 43 -13.62 0.59 23.94
CA VAL A 43 -15.05 0.25 23.93
C VAL A 43 -15.56 -0.14 25.33
N GLU A 44 -14.72 -0.75 26.18
CA GLU A 44 -15.07 -1.03 27.59
C GLU A 44 -15.49 0.24 28.36
N ASN A 45 -14.79 1.36 28.13
CA ASN A 45 -15.06 2.64 28.80
C ASN A 45 -16.05 3.53 28.03
N TYR A 46 -16.14 3.32 26.71
CA TYR A 46 -17.00 4.10 25.80
C TYR A 46 -17.80 3.15 24.90
N PRO A 47 -18.89 2.54 25.39
CA PRO A 47 -19.63 1.49 24.66
C PRO A 47 -20.21 1.93 23.30
N ASN A 48 -20.40 3.25 23.11
CA ASN A 48 -20.90 3.83 21.87
C ASN A 48 -19.79 4.29 20.91
N ALA A 49 -18.52 4.04 21.24
CA ALA A 49 -17.39 4.45 20.41
C ALA A 49 -17.42 3.75 19.06
N GLN A 50 -17.42 4.55 17.97
CA GLN A 50 -17.33 4.02 16.62
C GLN A 50 -15.87 3.97 16.17
N ILE A 51 -15.27 2.77 16.21
CA ILE A 51 -13.88 2.56 15.83
C ILE A 51 -13.79 1.35 14.92
N GLU A 52 -13.34 1.55 13.68
CA GLU A 52 -13.00 0.47 12.76
C GLU A 52 -11.49 0.35 12.59
N ILE A 53 -10.97 -0.87 12.70
CA ILE A 53 -9.55 -1.19 12.53
C ILE A 53 -9.41 -2.01 11.27
N ILE A 54 -8.87 -1.42 10.21
CA ILE A 54 -8.72 -2.04 8.90
C ILE A 54 -7.29 -2.58 8.77
N ASP A 55 -7.17 -3.90 8.64
CA ASP A 55 -5.96 -4.49 8.05
C ASP A 55 -5.94 -4.18 6.56
N SER A 56 -4.99 -3.35 6.12
CA SER A 56 -4.88 -2.95 4.72
C SER A 56 -4.50 -4.10 3.78
N LEU A 57 -3.89 -5.18 4.29
CA LEU A 57 -3.25 -6.21 3.47
C LEU A 57 -2.31 -5.62 2.40
N ASN A 58 -1.78 -4.43 2.68
CA ASN A 58 -0.90 -3.66 1.84
C ASN A 58 0.17 -2.99 2.70
N ALA A 59 1.04 -2.21 2.07
CA ALA A 59 2.07 -1.44 2.75
C ALA A 59 2.22 -0.09 2.05
N THR A 60 2.91 0.86 2.70
CA THR A 60 3.44 2.06 2.05
C THR A 60 2.41 2.78 1.15
N GLY A 61 2.74 3.06 -0.12
CA GLY A 61 1.82 3.66 -1.09
C GLY A 61 0.49 2.92 -1.28
N GLY A 62 0.45 1.58 -1.21
CA GLY A 62 -0.81 0.83 -1.32
C GLY A 62 -1.73 1.07 -0.11
N GLN A 63 -1.16 1.11 1.09
CA GLN A 63 -1.87 1.50 2.31
C GLN A 63 -2.30 2.97 2.26
N GLY A 64 -1.41 3.86 1.82
CA GLY A 64 -1.67 5.30 1.71
C GLY A 64 -2.76 5.63 0.70
N LEU A 65 -2.83 4.91 -0.42
CA LEU A 65 -3.91 5.05 -1.40
C LEU A 65 -5.27 4.62 -0.81
N LEU A 66 -5.33 3.52 -0.05
CA LEU A 66 -6.56 3.14 0.66
C LEU A 66 -7.01 4.23 1.65
N VAL A 67 -6.09 4.78 2.44
CA VAL A 67 -6.38 5.91 3.34
C VAL A 67 -6.85 7.14 2.56
N THR A 68 -6.27 7.42 1.39
CA THR A 68 -6.65 8.54 0.54
C THR A 68 -8.06 8.39 0.01
N GLU A 69 -8.44 7.20 -0.47
CA GLU A 69 -9.80 6.92 -0.92
C GLU A 69 -10.82 7.00 0.23
N ILE A 70 -10.47 6.54 1.43
CA ILE A 70 -11.31 6.74 2.64
C ILE A 70 -11.49 8.24 2.93
N GLY A 71 -10.42 9.03 2.87
CA GLY A 71 -10.49 10.48 3.05
C GLY A 71 -11.37 11.17 1.99
N ARG A 72 -11.36 10.68 0.74
CA ARG A 72 -12.25 11.15 -0.33
C ARG A 72 -13.72 10.84 -0.02
N MET A 73 -14.02 9.65 0.49
CA MET A 73 -15.38 9.28 0.92
C MET A 73 -15.88 10.14 2.09
N ILE A 74 -15.01 10.43 3.07
CA ILE A 74 -15.33 11.33 4.19
C ILE A 74 -15.65 12.74 3.67
N LYS A 75 -14.83 13.28 2.77
CA LYS A 75 -15.08 14.60 2.14
C LYS A 75 -16.36 14.64 1.31
N ALA A 76 -16.78 13.51 0.77
CA ALA A 76 -18.06 13.35 0.06
C ALA A 76 -19.26 13.12 1.00
N ASN A 77 -19.08 13.22 2.32
CA ASN A 77 -20.10 13.05 3.35
C ASN A 77 -20.80 11.67 3.31
N LEU A 78 -20.08 10.62 2.93
CA LEU A 78 -20.59 9.26 3.10
C LEU A 78 -20.67 8.91 4.59
N LYS A 79 -21.68 8.10 4.95
CA LYS A 79 -21.85 7.59 6.31
C LYS A 79 -20.73 6.61 6.67
N PHE A 80 -20.36 6.56 7.94
CA PHE A 80 -19.31 5.70 8.48
C PHE A 80 -19.42 4.25 8.00
N GLU A 81 -20.59 3.63 8.13
CA GLU A 81 -20.83 2.23 7.76
C GLU A 81 -20.61 2.00 6.26
N LYS A 82 -21.00 2.98 5.42
CA LYS A 82 -20.81 2.90 3.98
C LYS A 82 -19.34 3.04 3.59
N ILE A 83 -18.60 3.90 4.29
CA ILE A 83 -17.16 4.05 4.11
C ILE A 83 -16.46 2.72 4.40
N ILE A 84 -16.82 2.05 5.51
CA ILE A 84 -16.24 0.76 5.88
C ILE A 84 -16.55 -0.32 4.82
N GLU A 85 -17.82 -0.42 4.40
CA GLU A 85 -18.24 -1.36 3.35
C GLU A 85 -17.41 -1.19 2.07
N ILE A 86 -17.28 0.04 1.59
CA ILE A 86 -16.52 0.34 0.37
C ILE A 86 -15.02 0.13 0.60
N ALA A 87 -14.46 0.49 1.75
CA ALA A 87 -13.05 0.28 2.07
C ALA A 87 -12.65 -1.20 1.99
N TYR A 88 -13.50 -2.11 2.47
CA TYR A 88 -13.27 -3.55 2.35
C TYR A 88 -13.36 -4.07 0.91
N LYS A 89 -14.17 -3.45 0.05
CA LYS A 89 -14.24 -3.73 -1.40
C LYS A 89 -13.03 -3.16 -2.17
N LEU A 90 -12.53 -2.00 -1.74
CA LEU A 90 -11.37 -1.33 -2.31
C LEU A 90 -10.07 -2.06 -2.01
N ARG A 91 -9.89 -2.48 -0.76
CA ARG A 91 -8.70 -3.14 -0.24
C ARG A 91 -8.11 -4.21 -1.19
N PRO A 92 -8.87 -5.21 -1.69
CA PRO A 92 -8.32 -6.24 -2.57
C PRO A 92 -7.93 -5.74 -3.97
N THR A 93 -8.30 -4.51 -4.35
CA THR A 93 -7.91 -3.91 -5.63
C THR A 93 -6.53 -3.24 -5.57
N ALA A 94 -5.99 -3.03 -4.36
CA ALA A 94 -4.71 -2.37 -4.18
C ALA A 94 -3.55 -3.31 -4.53
N ARG A 95 -2.61 -2.84 -5.34
CA ARG A 95 -1.36 -3.54 -5.70
C ARG A 95 -0.18 -2.60 -5.57
N ILE A 96 0.99 -3.17 -5.34
CA ILE A 96 2.28 -2.49 -5.46
C ILE A 96 3.14 -3.32 -6.39
N PHE A 97 3.67 -2.71 -7.44
CA PHE A 97 4.64 -3.31 -8.34
C PHE A 97 5.96 -2.56 -8.16
N PHE A 98 7.02 -3.27 -7.79
CA PHE A 98 8.28 -2.62 -7.44
C PHE A 98 9.47 -3.52 -7.75
N TYR A 99 10.64 -2.90 -7.84
CA TYR A 99 11.90 -3.62 -7.84
C TYR A 99 12.71 -3.28 -6.60
N VAL A 100 13.67 -4.15 -6.29
CA VAL A 100 14.73 -3.94 -5.30
C VAL A 100 16.07 -4.26 -5.94
N ASP A 101 17.17 -3.90 -5.27
CA ASP A 101 18.52 -4.23 -5.74
C ASP A 101 18.96 -5.64 -5.36
N THR A 102 18.50 -6.09 -4.19
CA THR A 102 18.74 -7.43 -3.67
C THR A 102 17.55 -7.90 -2.83
N LEU A 103 17.38 -9.22 -2.70
CA LEU A 103 16.42 -9.81 -1.78
C LEU A 103 16.97 -9.94 -0.36
N ASP A 104 18.27 -9.67 -0.13
CA ASP A 104 18.92 -9.90 1.16
C ASP A 104 18.19 -9.20 2.30
N TYR A 105 17.76 -7.95 2.11
CA TYR A 105 17.02 -7.21 3.15
C TYR A 105 15.68 -7.86 3.50
N LEU A 106 14.96 -8.37 2.49
CA LEU A 106 13.68 -9.04 2.69
C LEU A 106 13.86 -10.40 3.35
N GLU A 107 14.93 -11.11 2.98
CA GLU A 107 15.31 -12.41 3.53
C GLU A 107 15.73 -12.28 5.01
N HIS A 108 16.69 -11.41 5.32
CA HIS A 108 17.13 -11.15 6.69
C HIS A 108 16.00 -10.55 7.54
N GLY A 109 15.17 -9.73 6.92
CA GLY A 109 13.96 -9.22 7.54
C GLY A 109 12.92 -10.32 7.80
N GLY A 110 12.98 -11.48 7.16
CA GLY A 110 12.00 -12.56 7.30
C GLY A 110 10.64 -12.27 6.66
N ARG A 111 10.53 -11.21 5.85
CA ARG A 111 9.28 -10.76 5.19
C ARG A 111 9.30 -10.99 3.67
N ILE A 112 10.24 -11.79 3.18
CA ILE A 112 10.40 -12.10 1.74
C ILE A 112 9.21 -12.83 1.11
N GLY A 113 8.47 -13.62 1.90
CA GLY A 113 7.30 -14.35 1.41
C GLY A 113 7.60 -15.22 0.19
N LYS A 114 6.72 -15.19 -0.81
CA LYS A 114 6.86 -15.98 -2.03
C LYS A 114 7.91 -15.42 -3.00
N ALA A 115 8.38 -14.19 -2.78
CA ALA A 115 9.48 -13.62 -3.56
C ALA A 115 10.80 -14.40 -3.38
N ALA A 116 10.89 -15.27 -2.36
CA ALA A 116 12.00 -16.20 -2.17
C ALA A 116 12.26 -17.11 -3.38
N ALA A 117 11.26 -17.34 -4.23
CA ALA A 117 11.44 -18.07 -5.49
C ALA A 117 12.40 -17.37 -6.48
N LEU A 118 12.70 -16.08 -6.26
CA LEU A 118 13.69 -15.33 -7.02
C LEU A 118 15.11 -15.40 -6.40
N LEU A 119 15.29 -16.03 -5.25
CA LEU A 119 16.62 -16.31 -4.70
C LEU A 119 17.40 -17.24 -5.66
N GLY A 120 18.71 -17.04 -5.72
CA GLY A 120 19.60 -17.83 -6.59
C GLY A 120 20.81 -17.05 -7.07
N THR A 121 21.79 -17.77 -7.61
CA THR A 121 23.11 -17.27 -7.98
C THR A 121 23.10 -16.52 -9.31
N MET A 122 22.70 -15.25 -9.32
CA MET A 122 22.98 -14.37 -10.45
C MET A 122 23.41 -12.99 -9.96
N LEU A 123 24.65 -12.63 -10.27
CA LEU A 123 25.23 -11.35 -9.89
C LEU A 123 24.57 -10.19 -10.66
N ASN A 124 24.25 -9.11 -9.95
CA ASN A 124 23.81 -7.84 -10.51
C ASN A 124 22.47 -7.92 -11.28
N VAL A 125 21.47 -8.60 -10.70
CA VAL A 125 20.09 -8.62 -11.19
C VAL A 125 19.16 -8.03 -10.15
N LYS A 126 18.23 -7.18 -10.58
CA LYS A 126 17.18 -6.57 -9.76
C LYS A 126 15.93 -7.46 -9.77
N PRO A 127 15.51 -8.00 -8.61
CA PRO A 127 14.23 -8.68 -8.46
C PRO A 127 13.06 -7.72 -8.69
N ILE A 128 12.01 -8.20 -9.36
CA ILE A 128 10.75 -7.48 -9.53
C ILE A 128 9.66 -8.27 -8.85
N ILE A 129 8.90 -7.59 -8.00
CA ILE A 129 7.99 -8.17 -7.02
C ILE A 129 6.67 -7.41 -7.08
N TYR A 130 5.58 -8.07 -6.72
CA TYR A 130 4.34 -7.38 -6.39
C TYR A 130 3.79 -7.77 -5.02
N LEU A 131 3.09 -6.84 -4.40
CA LEU A 131 2.32 -7.06 -3.17
C LEU A 131 0.85 -7.31 -3.52
N GLU A 132 0.33 -8.42 -3.04
CA GLU A 132 -1.08 -8.81 -3.16
C GLU A 132 -1.51 -9.51 -1.87
N ASN A 133 -2.65 -9.09 -1.31
CA ASN A 133 -3.24 -9.71 -0.13
C ASN A 133 -2.22 -9.92 1.03
N GLY A 134 -1.37 -8.91 1.27
CA GLY A 134 -0.38 -8.93 2.34
C GLY A 134 0.88 -9.77 2.09
N LEU A 135 1.02 -10.39 0.90
CA LEU A 135 2.15 -11.25 0.57
C LEU A 135 2.93 -10.73 -0.64
N LEU A 136 4.26 -10.91 -0.59
CA LEU A 136 5.15 -10.58 -1.70
C LEU A 136 5.25 -11.75 -2.67
N PHE A 137 5.00 -11.49 -3.95
CA PHE A 137 5.02 -12.46 -5.03
C PHE A 137 6.07 -12.10 -6.08
N PRO A 138 6.74 -13.10 -6.67
CA PRO A 138 7.75 -12.86 -7.68
C PRO A 138 7.11 -12.50 -9.03
N ILE A 139 7.72 -11.58 -9.77
CA ILE A 139 7.40 -11.32 -11.18
C ILE A 139 8.51 -11.86 -12.07
N SER A 140 9.71 -11.33 -11.91
CA SER A 140 10.86 -11.63 -12.77
C SER A 140 12.15 -11.08 -12.16
N LYS A 141 13.28 -11.26 -12.85
CA LYS A 141 14.56 -10.61 -12.54
C LYS A 141 15.03 -9.88 -13.79
N THR A 142 15.57 -8.68 -13.64
CA THR A 142 16.09 -7.89 -14.77
C THR A 142 17.46 -7.33 -14.47
N ARG A 143 18.26 -7.06 -15.50
CA ARG A 143 19.58 -6.43 -15.34
C ARG A 143 19.46 -4.93 -15.61
N GLY A 144 19.77 -4.12 -14.60
CA GLY A 144 19.77 -2.66 -14.67
C GLY A 144 18.41 -1.99 -14.44
N THR A 145 18.46 -0.75 -13.92
CA THR A 145 17.29 0.03 -13.50
C THR A 145 16.29 0.29 -14.63
N LYS A 146 16.76 0.68 -15.83
CA LYS A 146 15.90 0.96 -16.98
C LYS A 146 15.00 -0.22 -17.35
N LYS A 147 15.54 -1.45 -17.35
CA LYS A 147 14.75 -2.66 -17.64
C LYS A 147 13.80 -3.01 -16.49
N ALA A 148 14.22 -2.78 -15.25
CA ALA A 148 13.37 -2.99 -14.08
C ALA A 148 12.15 -2.05 -14.09
N VAL A 149 12.38 -0.75 -14.34
CA VAL A 149 11.34 0.26 -14.51
C VAL A 149 10.37 -0.11 -15.64
N ALA A 150 10.89 -0.41 -16.84
CA ALA A 150 10.05 -0.79 -17.98
C ALA A 150 9.18 -2.02 -17.66
N LYS A 151 9.72 -3.01 -16.94
CA LYS A 151 8.97 -4.20 -16.56
C LYS A 151 7.92 -3.92 -15.48
N VAL A 152 8.21 -3.06 -14.49
CA VAL A 152 7.22 -2.61 -13.49
C VAL A 152 6.04 -1.92 -14.19
N ILE A 153 6.31 -1.00 -15.12
CA ILE A 153 5.25 -0.28 -15.84
C ILE A 153 4.47 -1.20 -16.79
N SER A 154 5.14 -2.13 -17.49
CA SER A 154 4.44 -3.13 -18.32
C SER A 154 3.45 -3.96 -17.51
N VAL A 155 3.85 -4.43 -16.32
CA VAL A 155 2.93 -5.22 -15.46
C VAL A 155 1.78 -4.36 -14.92
N LEU A 156 2.05 -3.09 -14.59
CA LEU A 156 1.02 -2.13 -14.19
C LEU A 156 0.00 -1.88 -15.31
N GLN A 157 0.49 -1.71 -16.54
CA GLN A 157 -0.34 -1.52 -17.73
C GLN A 157 -1.24 -2.73 -17.94
N ASP A 158 -0.67 -3.94 -17.91
CA ASP A 158 -1.44 -5.19 -18.03
C ASP A 158 -2.49 -5.34 -16.92
N PHE A 159 -2.15 -4.98 -15.68
CA PHE A 159 -3.05 -5.06 -14.53
C PHE A 159 -4.25 -4.10 -14.63
N THR A 160 -4.05 -2.93 -15.24
CA THR A 160 -5.09 -1.89 -15.33
C THR A 160 -5.72 -1.75 -16.71
N LYS A 161 -5.33 -2.59 -17.68
CA LYS A 161 -5.65 -2.47 -19.11
C LYS A 161 -7.13 -2.28 -19.45
N ASP A 162 -8.03 -2.87 -18.67
CA ASP A 162 -9.47 -2.85 -18.96
C ASP A 162 -10.08 -1.47 -18.69
N ASP A 163 -9.62 -0.78 -17.64
CA ASP A 163 -10.05 0.58 -17.32
C ASP A 163 -9.00 1.32 -16.47
N PRO A 164 -7.92 1.86 -17.08
CA PRO A 164 -6.88 2.58 -16.35
C PRO A 164 -7.39 3.84 -15.65
N LYS A 165 -8.50 4.45 -16.12
CA LYS A 165 -9.06 5.66 -15.52
C LYS A 165 -9.77 5.38 -14.20
N SER A 166 -10.20 4.14 -13.96
CA SER A 166 -10.82 3.72 -12.72
C SER A 166 -9.85 3.61 -11.53
N TYR A 167 -8.53 3.80 -11.74
CA TYR A 167 -7.52 3.64 -10.71
C TYR A 167 -6.85 4.97 -10.31
N SER A 168 -6.39 5.01 -9.06
CA SER A 168 -5.45 6.01 -8.51
C SER A 168 -4.05 5.39 -8.47
N TYR A 169 -3.02 6.16 -8.80
CA TYR A 169 -1.63 5.70 -8.91
C TYR A 169 -0.69 6.61 -8.12
N VAL A 170 0.33 6.03 -7.50
CA VAL A 170 1.37 6.77 -6.78
C VAL A 170 2.73 6.08 -6.97
N ILE A 171 3.79 6.87 -7.16
CA ILE A 171 5.17 6.36 -7.29
C ILE A 171 5.89 6.54 -5.95
N GLY A 172 6.57 5.49 -5.50
CA GLY A 172 7.40 5.50 -4.30
C GLY A 172 8.85 5.18 -4.60
N ASP A 173 9.78 5.85 -3.90
CA ASP A 173 11.21 5.52 -3.91
C ASP A 173 11.83 5.60 -2.51
N ALA A 174 12.91 4.86 -2.29
CA ALA A 174 13.67 4.85 -1.04
C ALA A 174 14.82 5.88 -1.04
N HIS A 175 14.53 7.15 -1.33
CA HIS A 175 15.51 8.24 -1.53
C HIS A 175 16.32 8.11 -2.82
N ASN A 176 15.71 7.50 -3.85
CA ASN A 176 16.27 7.42 -5.19
C ASN A 176 15.37 8.19 -6.16
N ARG A 177 15.51 9.52 -6.13
CA ARG A 177 14.66 10.41 -6.94
C ARG A 177 14.85 10.18 -8.44
N GLU A 178 16.05 9.80 -8.87
CA GLU A 178 16.33 9.49 -10.28
C GLU A 178 15.48 8.30 -10.74
N ALA A 179 15.41 7.24 -9.94
CA ALA A 179 14.56 6.09 -10.23
C ALA A 179 13.07 6.47 -10.35
N SER A 180 12.55 7.28 -9.44
CA SER A 180 11.14 7.70 -9.52
C SER A 180 10.85 8.62 -10.72
N MET A 181 11.82 9.43 -11.15
CA MET A 181 11.71 10.21 -12.40
C MET A 181 11.74 9.31 -13.64
N GLN A 182 12.62 8.30 -13.69
CA GLN A 182 12.61 7.31 -14.79
C GLN A 182 11.28 6.55 -14.83
N MET A 183 10.71 6.23 -13.66
CA MET A 183 9.42 5.57 -13.54
C MET A 183 8.26 6.45 -14.01
N GLU A 184 8.25 7.73 -13.66
CA GLU A 184 7.28 8.71 -14.17
C GLU A 184 7.37 8.84 -15.69
N GLN A 185 8.58 8.95 -16.24
CA GLN A 185 8.78 9.03 -17.68
C GLN A 185 8.22 7.78 -18.37
N ALA A 186 8.63 6.59 -17.93
CA ALA A 186 8.16 5.33 -18.51
C ALA A 186 6.65 5.16 -18.37
N TYR A 187 6.06 5.59 -17.24
CA TYR A 187 4.61 5.60 -17.05
C TYR A 187 3.92 6.48 -18.11
N ASN A 188 4.38 7.72 -18.29
CA ASN A 188 3.75 8.66 -19.23
C ASN A 188 3.94 8.26 -20.71
N GLU A 189 4.95 7.44 -21.03
CA GLU A 189 5.17 6.93 -22.38
C GLU A 189 4.14 5.86 -22.80
N VAL A 190 3.58 5.08 -21.87
CA VAL A 190 2.75 3.91 -22.20
C VAL A 190 1.36 3.91 -21.58
N MET A 191 1.14 4.65 -20.49
CA MET A 191 -0.16 4.68 -19.81
C MET A 191 -1.10 5.68 -20.50
N PRO A 192 -2.37 5.32 -20.75
CA PRO A 192 -3.34 6.19 -21.43
C PRO A 192 -3.92 7.28 -20.50
N VAL A 193 -3.41 7.38 -19.27
CA VAL A 193 -3.82 8.34 -18.25
C VAL A 193 -2.58 9.08 -17.76
N PRO A 194 -2.59 10.42 -17.66
CA PRO A 194 -1.42 11.16 -17.21
C PRO A 194 -1.12 10.87 -15.74
N PHE A 195 0.16 10.85 -15.38
CA PHE A 195 0.55 10.73 -13.99
C PHE A 195 0.30 12.05 -13.24
N ASN A 196 -0.43 12.00 -12.12
CA ASN A 196 -0.78 13.19 -11.33
C ASN A 196 0.35 13.67 -10.40
N LYS A 197 1.62 13.36 -10.72
CA LYS A 197 2.83 13.75 -9.96
C LYS A 197 2.78 13.42 -8.46
N GLN A 198 2.10 12.33 -8.10
CA GLN A 198 2.03 11.89 -6.71
C GLN A 198 3.23 11.01 -6.38
N PHE A 199 4.22 11.59 -5.70
CA PHE A 199 5.41 10.89 -5.22
C PHE A 199 5.40 10.80 -3.69
N PHE A 200 6.00 9.75 -3.16
CA PHE A 200 6.33 9.66 -1.74
C PHE A 200 7.65 8.93 -1.52
N THR A 201 8.26 9.18 -0.38
CA THR A 201 9.45 8.45 0.06
C THR A 201 9.05 7.25 0.90
N ILE A 202 9.57 6.07 0.57
CA ILE A 202 9.35 4.83 1.32
C ILE A 202 9.91 5.02 2.74
N GLY A 203 9.02 4.97 3.73
CA GLY A 203 9.38 5.18 5.13
C GLY A 203 10.25 4.08 5.72
N VAL A 204 10.96 4.41 6.80
CA VAL A 204 11.98 3.57 7.44
C VAL A 204 11.51 2.15 7.78
N THR A 205 10.27 1.98 8.25
CA THR A 205 9.69 0.66 8.58
C THR A 205 9.71 -0.31 7.40
N ILE A 206 9.50 0.21 6.19
CA ILE A 206 9.53 -0.59 4.96
C ILE A 206 10.95 -0.64 4.42
N GLY A 207 11.67 0.50 4.40
CA GLY A 207 13.03 0.60 3.91
C GLY A 207 14.02 -0.37 4.55
N VAL A 208 13.90 -0.64 5.87
CA VAL A 208 14.77 -1.64 6.54
C VAL A 208 14.61 -3.07 5.99
N ASN A 209 13.47 -3.39 5.38
CA ASN A 209 13.19 -4.70 4.79
C ASN A 209 13.37 -4.71 3.26
N THR A 210 13.12 -3.60 2.57
CA THR A 210 13.25 -3.53 1.11
C THR A 210 14.63 -3.08 0.63
N GLY A 211 15.45 -2.55 1.54
CA GLY A 211 16.70 -1.90 1.20
C GLY A 211 16.50 -0.46 0.70
N PRO A 212 17.62 0.27 0.50
CA PRO A 212 17.61 1.70 0.17
C PRO A 212 17.30 1.99 -1.31
N ASP A 213 17.20 0.98 -2.17
CA ASP A 213 17.06 1.19 -3.63
C ASP A 213 15.68 0.82 -4.16
N ALA A 214 14.74 0.48 -3.27
CA ALA A 214 13.39 0.10 -3.67
C ALA A 214 12.68 1.25 -4.40
N CYS A 215 12.06 0.95 -5.53
CA CYS A 215 11.22 1.89 -6.27
C CYS A 215 10.09 1.15 -6.98
N GLY A 216 8.90 1.75 -7.01
CA GLY A 216 7.72 1.12 -7.58
C GLY A 216 6.51 2.02 -7.68
N VAL A 217 5.44 1.45 -8.22
CA VAL A 217 4.12 2.07 -8.35
C VAL A 217 3.12 1.32 -7.48
N ALA A 218 2.39 2.05 -6.65
CA ALA A 218 1.19 1.54 -6.01
C ALA A 218 -0.05 2.03 -6.77
N VAL A 219 -1.08 1.18 -6.78
CA VAL A 219 -2.32 1.41 -7.52
C VAL A 219 -3.51 0.88 -6.73
N ILE A 220 -4.67 1.56 -6.78
CA ILE A 220 -5.94 1.10 -6.19
C ILE A 220 -7.11 1.56 -7.08
N LYS A 221 -8.24 0.84 -7.12
CA LYS A 221 -9.46 1.38 -7.73
C LYS A 221 -9.94 2.60 -6.97
N LYS A 222 -10.59 3.53 -7.67
CA LYS A 222 -11.27 4.68 -7.09
C LYS A 222 -12.59 4.26 -6.44
N TYR A 223 -12.93 4.83 -5.29
CA TYR A 223 -14.12 4.43 -4.53
C TYR A 223 -15.43 4.62 -5.31
N GLU A 224 -15.49 5.55 -6.26
CA GLU A 224 -16.68 5.83 -7.08
C GLU A 224 -17.19 4.60 -7.85
N ASN A 225 -16.30 3.65 -8.15
CA ASN A 225 -16.67 2.38 -8.79
C ASN A 225 -17.56 1.47 -7.91
N PHE A 226 -17.70 1.79 -6.61
CA PHE A 226 -18.41 0.99 -5.62
C PHE A 226 -19.62 1.70 -4.99
N ILE A 227 -19.93 2.93 -5.43
CA ILE A 227 -21.09 3.68 -4.93
C ILE A 227 -22.40 3.14 -5.55
N ASN A 228 -22.35 2.74 -6.81
CA ASN A 228 -23.55 2.41 -7.62
C ASN A 228 -23.68 0.93 -7.98
N THR A 229 -22.90 0.04 -7.33
CA THR A 229 -23.11 -1.41 -7.49
C THR A 229 -24.38 -1.79 -6.72
N LYS A 230 -25.49 -1.84 -7.47
CA LYS A 230 -26.75 -2.47 -7.06
C LYS A 230 -26.57 -3.96 -6.82
#